data_AF-A0A933QN11-F1
#
_entry.id   AF-A0A933QN11-F1
#
_cell.length_a   1.000
_cell.length_b   1.000
_cell.length_c   1.000
_cell.angle_alpha   90.00
_cell.angle_beta   90.00
_cell.angle_gamma   90.00
#
_symmetry.space_group_name_H-M   'P 1'
#
loop_
_entity.id
_entity.type
_entity.pdbx_description
1 polymer ?
#
loop_
_entity_poly.entity_id
_entity_poly.type
_entity_poly.pdbx_seq_one_letter_code
_entity_poly.pdbx_strand_id
1 'polypeptide(L)'
;MCTRLSSRSKRCTAKRVPRVASAFAKSKFVRGPLLSVWRAATDNDGIKLILGRQESRTLARWLDLGLDQIQHSLQHIRLIRTKGVPIVEIVHRASGRGKQNDFVHTHRYAFDASGHLRVENTVRLGRAIRDVPRIGVNLVLASELEQLEWFGRGPWENYPDRRASAMVGRYTSTVTEQYVPYVLPQEHGHKTDVRWLTLTDADLFAAKHTIDLAPRAEVMLNLDGTHRGLGTASCGPNTLDKYRLLERIYRFAFSIRAA
;
A
#
# COMPACT_ATOMS: atom_id res chain seq x y z
N MET A 1 43.53 45.12 -23.89
CA MET A 1 44.97 44.84 -24.11
C MET A 1 45.28 43.47 -23.49
N CYS A 2 46.22 42.72 -24.07
CA CYS A 2 46.66 41.34 -23.71
C CYS A 2 45.75 40.18 -24.21
N THR A 3 45.86 39.75 -25.47
CA THR A 3 46.75 38.72 -26.11
C THR A 3 46.40 37.25 -25.88
N ARG A 4 46.19 36.57 -27.02
CA ARG A 4 46.10 35.12 -27.20
C ARG A 4 47.45 34.44 -26.91
N LEU A 5 47.39 33.24 -26.34
CA LEU A 5 48.43 32.22 -26.48
C LEU A 5 47.82 30.99 -27.14
N SER A 6 48.40 30.59 -28.27
CA SER A 6 48.04 29.39 -29.02
C SER A 6 48.66 28.15 -28.37
N SER A 7 47.98 27.00 -28.44
CA SER A 7 48.65 25.75 -28.77
C SER A 7 47.65 24.67 -29.18
N ARG A 8 48.09 23.82 -30.10
CA ARG A 8 47.35 22.79 -30.81
C ARG A 8 46.82 21.71 -29.87
N SER A 9 45.51 21.47 -29.90
CA SER A 9 44.86 20.30 -29.30
C SER A 9 44.40 19.35 -30.40
N LYS A 10 44.92 18.11 -30.36
CA LYS A 10 44.60 16.99 -31.25
C LYS A 10 43.07 16.79 -31.31
N ARG A 11 42.49 16.71 -32.50
CA ARG A 11 41.11 16.23 -32.68
C ARG A 11 41.05 14.76 -32.29
N CYS A 12 40.71 14.47 -31.05
CA CYS A 12 40.06 13.22 -30.71
C CYS A 12 38.66 13.25 -31.34
N THR A 13 38.47 12.50 -32.42
CA THR A 13 37.13 12.14 -32.89
C THR A 13 36.50 11.25 -31.81
N ALA A 14 35.79 11.88 -30.87
CA ALA A 14 34.89 11.18 -29.98
C ALA A 14 33.89 10.42 -30.87
N LYS A 15 34.05 9.10 -30.98
CA LYS A 15 33.01 8.22 -31.51
C LYS A 15 31.77 8.51 -30.67
N ARG A 16 30.76 9.14 -31.28
CA ARG A 16 29.44 9.30 -30.67
C ARG A 16 28.95 7.89 -30.34
N VAL A 17 28.95 7.55 -29.07
CA VAL A 17 28.15 6.43 -28.57
C VAL A 17 26.72 6.80 -28.95
N PRO A 18 26.00 6.00 -29.75
CA PRO A 18 24.62 6.30 -30.06
C PRO A 18 23.89 6.38 -28.73
N ARG A 19 23.34 7.56 -28.42
CA ARG A 19 22.32 7.70 -27.38
C ARG A 19 21.17 6.83 -27.84
N VAL A 20 21.09 5.61 -27.30
CA VAL A 20 19.83 4.87 -27.27
C VAL A 20 18.90 5.81 -26.53
N ALA A 21 18.02 6.48 -27.27
CA ALA A 21 16.85 7.10 -26.68
C ALA A 21 16.04 5.93 -26.12
N SER A 22 16.35 5.53 -24.89
CA SER A 22 15.58 4.56 -24.16
C SER A 22 14.22 5.20 -23.93
N ALA A 23 13.26 4.85 -24.77
CA ALA A 23 11.87 4.86 -24.38
C ALA A 23 11.75 3.85 -23.23
N PHE A 24 12.18 4.24 -22.02
CA PHE A 24 11.75 3.53 -20.83
C PHE A 24 10.23 3.68 -20.84
N ALA A 25 9.51 2.57 -21.05
CA ALA A 25 8.08 2.53 -20.84
C ALA A 25 7.80 3.21 -19.49
N LYS A 26 6.85 4.16 -19.46
CA LYS A 26 6.47 4.83 -18.22
C LYS A 26 6.11 3.73 -17.21
N SER A 27 6.80 3.73 -16.07
CA SER A 27 6.55 2.77 -15.00
C SER A 27 5.10 2.89 -14.54
N LYS A 28 4.37 1.77 -14.48
CA LYS A 28 3.03 1.71 -13.87
C LYS A 28 3.09 1.83 -12.33
N PHE A 29 4.28 1.71 -11.73
CA PHE A 29 4.53 2.01 -10.33
C PHE A 29 5.07 3.43 -10.20
N VAL A 30 4.32 4.29 -9.50
CA VAL A 30 4.78 5.60 -9.01
C VAL A 30 5.56 5.39 -7.70
N ARG A 31 5.10 4.49 -6.84
CA ARG A 31 5.80 4.06 -5.62
C ARG A 31 5.56 2.58 -5.35
N GLY A 32 6.64 1.86 -5.04
CA GLY A 32 6.59 0.46 -4.64
C GLY A 32 5.92 0.23 -3.28
N PRO A 33 5.72 -1.05 -2.89
CA PRO A 33 5.01 -1.39 -1.66
C PRO A 33 5.80 -0.95 -0.42
N LEU A 34 5.19 -0.07 0.37
CA LEU A 34 5.65 0.29 1.72
C LEU A 34 4.63 -0.17 2.74
N LEU A 35 5.09 -0.55 3.93
CA LEU A 35 4.23 -0.96 5.04
C LEU A 35 3.10 0.06 5.27
N SER A 36 1.86 -0.43 5.31
CA SER A 36 0.69 0.32 5.72
C SER A 36 0.10 -0.32 6.97
N VAL A 37 0.06 0.44 8.07
CA VAL A 37 -0.52 0.00 9.36
C VAL A 37 -1.69 0.87 9.80
N TRP A 38 -2.12 1.79 8.94
CA TRP A 38 -3.17 2.75 9.21
C TRP A 38 -4.31 2.59 8.21
N ARG A 39 -5.52 2.88 8.69
CA ARG A 39 -6.69 3.09 7.86
C ARG A 39 -7.32 4.41 8.27
N ALA A 40 -7.95 5.12 7.34
CA ALA A 40 -8.73 6.29 7.73
C ALA A 40 -9.80 5.83 8.73
N ALA A 41 -9.74 6.31 9.97
CA ALA A 41 -10.54 5.74 11.06
C ALA A 41 -12.03 5.76 10.75
N THR A 42 -12.72 4.67 11.10
CA THR A 42 -14.17 4.58 11.01
C THR A 42 -14.84 5.15 12.27
N ASP A 43 -16.12 5.47 12.20
CA ASP A 43 -16.88 5.90 13.39
C ASP A 43 -16.85 4.87 14.52
N ASN A 44 -16.71 3.59 14.19
CA ASN A 44 -16.56 2.51 15.17
C ASN A 44 -15.16 2.46 15.80
N ASP A 45 -14.13 2.98 15.14
CA ASP A 45 -12.80 3.14 15.72
C ASP A 45 -12.78 4.32 16.71
N GLY A 46 -13.49 5.39 16.34
CA GLY A 46 -13.76 6.60 17.13
C GLY A 46 -14.33 7.70 16.23
N ILE A 47 -15.33 8.44 16.71
CA ILE A 47 -16.02 9.49 15.94
C ILE A 47 -15.13 10.73 15.92
N LYS A 48 -14.60 11.07 14.74
CA LYS A 48 -13.60 12.13 14.55
C LYS A 48 -14.04 13.49 15.10
N LEU A 49 -15.32 13.83 14.95
CA LEU A 49 -15.88 15.13 15.35
C LEU A 49 -15.95 15.35 16.88
N ILE A 50 -15.86 14.28 17.68
CA ILE A 50 -15.96 14.34 19.14
C ILE A 50 -14.81 13.60 19.83
N LEU A 51 -13.65 13.56 19.16
CA LEU A 51 -12.46 12.84 19.64
C LEU A 51 -12.04 13.22 21.07
N GLY A 52 -12.12 14.51 21.43
CA GLY A 52 -11.81 15.00 22.78
C GLY A 52 -12.75 14.48 23.88
N ARG A 53 -13.80 13.73 23.53
CA ARG A 53 -14.72 13.05 24.47
C ARG A 53 -14.60 11.53 24.40
N GLN A 54 -13.58 11.01 23.70
CA GLN A 54 -13.46 9.61 23.29
C GLN A 54 -12.05 9.04 23.55
N GLU A 55 -11.36 9.48 24.61
CA GLU A 55 -9.99 9.07 24.95
C GLU A 55 -9.83 7.56 25.17
N SER A 56 -10.90 6.87 25.58
CA SER A 56 -10.89 5.42 25.78
C SER A 56 -11.10 4.61 24.48
N ARG A 57 -11.41 5.27 23.35
CA ARG A 57 -11.68 4.59 22.08
C ARG A 57 -10.38 4.13 21.40
N THR A 58 -10.52 3.15 20.51
CA THR A 58 -9.39 2.55 19.78
C THR A 58 -8.62 3.61 18.98
N LEU A 59 -9.33 4.56 18.37
CA LEU A 59 -8.74 5.66 17.60
C LEU A 59 -7.79 6.53 18.42
N ALA A 60 -8.17 6.95 19.63
CA ALA A 60 -7.30 7.77 20.49
C ALA A 60 -5.96 7.06 20.75
N ARG A 61 -6.03 5.76 21.07
CA ARG A 61 -4.86 4.92 21.28
C ARG A 61 -3.99 4.75 20.02
N TRP A 62 -4.57 4.76 18.83
CA TRP A 62 -3.82 4.71 17.58
C TRP A 62 -3.12 6.03 17.25
N LEU A 63 -3.77 7.16 17.54
CA LEU A 63 -3.18 8.49 17.38
C LEU A 63 -2.02 8.70 18.37
N ASP A 64 -2.13 8.22 19.61
CA ASP A 64 -1.02 8.22 20.58
C ASP A 64 0.19 7.38 20.13
N LEU A 65 -0.06 6.36 19.31
CA LEU A 65 0.98 5.56 18.67
C LEU A 65 1.54 6.22 17.39
N GLY A 66 0.90 7.29 16.91
CA GLY A 66 1.22 8.01 15.67
C GLY A 66 0.93 7.21 14.41
N LEU A 67 0.01 6.23 14.44
CA LEU A 67 -0.19 5.33 13.30
C LEU A 67 -0.60 6.06 12.01
N ASP A 68 -1.26 7.20 12.12
CA ASP A 68 -1.67 8.08 11.03
C ASP A 68 -0.52 8.83 10.33
N GLN A 69 0.64 8.90 10.97
CA GLN A 69 1.81 9.66 10.51
C GLN A 69 3.09 8.80 10.46
N ILE A 70 2.93 7.52 10.09
CA ILE A 70 4.04 6.57 10.00
C ILE A 70 5.11 7.06 9.02
N GLN A 71 6.34 7.11 9.52
CA GLN A 71 7.53 7.39 8.71
C GLN A 71 8.36 6.11 8.56
N HIS A 72 8.94 5.92 7.38
CA HIS A 72 9.79 4.78 7.06
C HIS A 72 11.26 5.18 7.02
N SER A 73 12.13 4.35 7.59
CA SER A 73 13.58 4.48 7.53
C SER A 73 14.16 3.21 6.92
N LEU A 74 14.80 3.34 5.76
CA LEU A 74 15.53 2.24 5.13
C LEU A 74 16.71 1.85 6.03
N GLN A 75 16.83 0.56 6.33
CA GLN A 75 17.96 0.02 7.07
C GLN A 75 19.00 -0.55 6.12
N HIS A 76 18.57 -1.45 5.22
CA HIS A 76 19.44 -2.01 4.19
C HIS A 76 18.66 -2.58 3.02
N ILE A 77 19.39 -2.70 1.90
CA ILE A 77 19.03 -3.49 0.74
C ILE A 77 20.16 -4.49 0.53
N ARG A 78 19.84 -5.78 0.40
CA ARG A 78 20.83 -6.85 0.22
C ARG A 78 20.40 -7.80 -0.88
N LEU A 79 21.37 -8.20 -1.71
CA LEU A 79 21.21 -9.32 -2.61
C LEU A 79 21.66 -10.59 -1.88
N ILE A 80 20.72 -11.50 -1.61
CA ILE A 80 20.98 -12.81 -1.02
C ILE A 80 21.09 -13.81 -2.18
N ARG A 81 22.31 -14.28 -2.43
CA ARG A 81 22.56 -15.35 -3.40
C ARG A 81 22.10 -16.67 -2.80
N THR A 82 21.20 -17.37 -3.49
CA THR A 82 20.76 -18.72 -3.13
C THR A 82 21.23 -19.70 -4.20
N LYS A 83 21.09 -21.02 -3.97
CA LYS A 83 21.33 -22.01 -5.04
C LYS A 83 20.28 -21.92 -6.17
N GLY A 84 19.13 -21.29 -5.91
CA GLY A 84 18.07 -21.03 -6.87
C GLY A 84 18.04 -19.55 -7.29
N VAL A 85 16.84 -18.98 -7.31
CA VAL A 85 16.67 -17.57 -7.69
C VAL A 85 17.29 -16.66 -6.61
N PRO A 86 18.09 -15.65 -6.97
CA PRO A 86 18.57 -14.66 -6.02
C PRO A 86 17.42 -13.86 -5.42
N ILE A 87 17.56 -13.49 -4.15
CA ILE A 87 16.54 -12.73 -3.41
C ILE A 87 17.07 -11.33 -3.14
N VAL A 88 16.29 -10.30 -3.46
CA VAL A 88 16.53 -8.95 -2.95
C VAL A 88 15.77 -8.79 -1.65
N GLU A 89 16.50 -8.68 -0.53
CA GLU A 89 15.93 -8.36 0.76
C GLU A 89 16.04 -6.87 1.03
N ILE A 90 14.93 -6.25 1.39
CA ILE A 90 14.88 -4.88 1.87
C ILE A 90 14.33 -4.90 3.29
N VAL A 91 14.93 -4.11 4.18
CA VAL A 91 14.46 -3.96 5.55
C VAL A 91 14.22 -2.49 5.86
N HIS A 92 13.00 -2.19 6.27
CA HIS A 92 12.59 -0.88 6.78
C HIS A 92 12.28 -0.97 8.27
N ARG A 93 12.57 0.11 8.97
CA ARG A 93 11.93 0.44 10.24
C ARG A 93 10.84 1.45 9.99
N ALA A 94 9.77 1.40 10.78
CA ALA A 94 8.71 2.41 10.70
C ALA A 94 8.19 2.78 12.08
N SER A 95 7.81 4.05 12.25
CA SER A 95 7.18 4.59 13.47
C SER A 95 6.54 5.93 13.17
N GLY A 96 5.44 6.24 13.86
CA GLY A 96 4.80 7.56 13.83
C GLY A 96 5.25 8.50 14.95
N ARG A 97 6.07 7.99 15.88
CA ARG A 97 6.49 8.68 17.10
C ARG A 97 8.00 8.58 17.32
N GLY A 98 8.75 8.34 16.25
CA GLY A 98 10.21 8.23 16.25
C GLY A 98 10.80 6.99 16.93
N LYS A 99 9.98 6.06 17.44
CA LYS A 99 10.45 4.82 18.08
C LYS A 99 10.71 3.74 17.03
N GLN A 100 11.94 3.70 16.53
CA GLN A 100 12.39 2.84 15.41
C GLN A 100 12.21 1.33 15.60
N ASN A 101 11.73 0.86 16.76
CA ASN A 101 11.38 -0.53 17.04
C ASN A 101 9.85 -0.80 17.05
N ASP A 102 9.01 0.19 16.74
CA ASP A 102 7.56 0.03 16.63
C ASP A 102 7.19 -0.95 15.50
N PHE A 103 7.84 -0.82 14.33
CA PHE A 103 7.68 -1.76 13.22
C PHE A 103 9.01 -2.07 12.57
N VAL A 104 9.24 -3.35 12.27
CA VAL A 104 10.30 -3.80 11.37
C VAL A 104 9.63 -4.56 10.22
N HIS A 105 9.73 -4.02 9.01
CA HIS A 105 9.21 -4.63 7.80
C HIS A 105 10.36 -5.17 6.97
N THR A 106 10.38 -6.49 6.79
CA THR A 106 11.28 -7.18 5.87
C THR A 106 10.47 -7.61 4.67
N HIS A 107 10.88 -7.18 3.49
CA HIS A 107 10.26 -7.56 2.23
C HIS A 107 11.30 -8.13 1.29
N ARG A 108 10.99 -9.30 0.74
CA ARG A 108 11.88 -10.11 -0.08
C ARG A 108 11.28 -10.28 -1.46
N TYR A 109 12.08 -9.96 -2.46
CA TYR A 109 11.69 -9.97 -3.86
C TYR A 109 12.48 -11.06 -4.59
N ALA A 110 11.78 -11.88 -5.35
CA ALA A 110 12.37 -12.87 -6.24
C ALA A 110 11.48 -13.06 -7.45
N PHE A 111 12.07 -13.25 -8.63
CA PHE A 111 11.33 -13.69 -9.80
C PHE A 111 11.11 -15.20 -9.73
N ASP A 112 9.90 -15.68 -9.96
CA ASP A 112 9.71 -17.11 -10.19
C ASP A 112 10.11 -17.52 -11.62
N ALA A 113 10.14 -18.82 -11.89
CA ALA A 113 10.50 -19.35 -13.22
C ALA A 113 9.52 -18.92 -14.33
N SER A 114 8.31 -18.46 -13.97
CA SER A 114 7.32 -17.90 -14.90
C SER A 114 7.49 -16.39 -15.13
N GLY A 115 8.49 -15.75 -14.51
CA GLY A 115 8.75 -14.33 -14.65
C GLY A 115 7.86 -13.44 -13.78
N HIS A 116 7.07 -14.00 -12.86
CA HIS A 116 6.32 -13.19 -11.90
C HIS A 116 7.23 -12.73 -10.76
N LEU A 117 7.04 -11.49 -10.30
CA LEU A 117 7.73 -10.95 -9.15
C LEU A 117 7.00 -11.36 -7.87
N ARG A 118 7.55 -12.32 -7.13
CA ARG A 118 7.06 -12.72 -5.81
C ARG A 118 7.60 -11.77 -4.74
N VAL A 119 6.69 -11.25 -3.91
CA VAL A 119 6.99 -10.35 -2.80
C VAL A 119 6.53 -10.99 -1.50
N GLU A 120 7.49 -11.43 -0.68
CA GLU A 120 7.21 -11.93 0.67
C GLU A 120 7.39 -10.81 1.69
N ASN A 121 6.42 -10.63 2.56
CA ASN A 121 6.41 -9.58 3.59
C ASN A 121 6.40 -10.24 4.97
N THR A 122 7.30 -9.77 5.84
CA THR A 122 7.28 -10.08 7.28
C THR A 122 7.28 -8.76 8.03
N VAL A 123 6.28 -8.55 8.88
CA VAL A 123 6.13 -7.35 9.69
C VAL A 123 6.18 -7.74 11.16
N ARG A 124 7.17 -7.22 11.87
CA ARG A 124 7.33 -7.44 13.32
C ARG A 124 6.96 -6.18 14.08
N LEU A 125 6.05 -6.33 15.04
CA LEU A 125 5.55 -5.25 15.89
C LEU A 125 6.37 -5.15 17.17
N GLY A 126 6.71 -3.92 17.56
CA GLY A 126 7.31 -3.60 18.85
C GLY A 126 6.35 -3.90 20.01
N ARG A 127 6.90 -4.11 21.22
CA ARG A 127 6.12 -4.55 22.39
C ARG A 127 4.93 -3.64 22.73
N ALA A 128 5.08 -2.34 22.50
CA ALA A 128 4.07 -1.31 22.75
C ALA A 128 2.98 -1.23 21.67
N ILE A 129 3.20 -1.81 20.49
CA ILE A 129 2.20 -1.84 19.42
C ILE A 129 1.31 -3.06 19.62
N ARG A 130 0.00 -2.85 19.70
CA ARG A 130 -1.02 -3.91 19.77
C ARG A 130 -2.31 -3.43 19.11
N ASP A 131 -3.03 -4.35 18.47
CA ASP A 131 -4.33 -4.11 17.83
C ASP A 131 -4.29 -2.92 16.88
N VAL A 132 -3.55 -3.05 15.78
CA VAL A 132 -3.46 -2.02 14.72
C VAL A 132 -4.62 -2.17 13.72
N PRO A 133 -4.97 -1.11 12.97
CA PRO A 133 -6.06 -1.18 11.99
C PRO A 133 -5.85 -2.19 10.85
N ARG A 134 -4.61 -2.29 10.35
CA ARG A 134 -4.22 -3.23 9.29
C ARG A 134 -2.74 -3.57 9.38
N ILE A 135 -2.34 -4.66 8.74
CA ILE A 135 -0.96 -4.95 8.36
C ILE A 135 -0.96 -5.31 6.88
N GLY A 136 -0.49 -4.37 6.07
CA GLY A 136 -0.45 -4.50 4.62
C GLY A 136 0.68 -3.70 4.01
N VAL A 137 0.62 -3.54 2.70
CA VAL A 137 1.44 -2.59 1.97
C VAL A 137 0.58 -1.66 1.13
N ASN A 138 1.01 -0.42 1.01
CA ASN A 138 0.43 0.56 0.10
C ASN A 138 1.35 0.77 -1.10
N LEU A 139 0.78 0.68 -2.30
CA LEU A 139 1.43 0.97 -3.58
C LEU A 139 0.75 2.19 -4.21
N VAL A 140 1.54 3.00 -4.90
CA VAL A 140 1.03 4.10 -5.72
C VAL A 140 1.25 3.71 -7.16
N LEU A 141 0.16 3.58 -7.90
CA LEU A 141 0.15 3.14 -9.29
C LEU A 141 -0.29 4.30 -10.19
N ALA A 142 0.04 4.18 -11.47
CA ALA A 142 -0.31 5.19 -12.47
C ALA A 142 -1.84 5.32 -12.62
N SER A 143 -2.35 6.55 -12.81
CA SER A 143 -3.80 6.85 -12.89
C SER A 143 -4.54 6.09 -13.97
N GLU A 144 -3.86 5.69 -15.05
CA GLU A 144 -4.52 5.02 -16.17
C GLU A 144 -5.03 3.61 -15.83
N LEU A 145 -4.62 3.04 -14.69
CA LEU A 145 -5.06 1.73 -14.21
C LEU A 145 -6.46 1.75 -13.59
N GLU A 146 -7.48 2.08 -14.39
CA GLU A 146 -8.84 2.33 -13.93
C GLU A 146 -9.72 1.07 -13.88
N GLN A 147 -9.52 0.10 -14.78
CA GLN A 147 -10.36 -1.10 -14.81
C GLN A 147 -9.90 -2.08 -13.74
N LEU A 148 -10.83 -2.53 -12.90
CA LEU A 148 -10.57 -3.45 -11.81
C LEU A 148 -11.33 -4.76 -12.02
N GLU A 149 -10.61 -5.86 -11.94
CA GLU A 149 -11.20 -7.18 -11.85
C GLU A 149 -10.59 -7.94 -10.67
N TRP A 150 -11.39 -8.69 -9.93
CA TRP A 150 -10.89 -9.51 -8.84
C TRP A 150 -11.63 -10.82 -8.68
N PHE A 151 -10.93 -11.82 -8.15
CA PHE A 151 -11.52 -13.05 -7.65
C PHE A 151 -11.37 -13.10 -6.13
N GLY A 152 -12.49 -13.01 -5.43
CA GLY A 152 -12.55 -12.87 -3.98
C GLY A 152 -13.97 -12.59 -3.54
N ARG A 153 -14.16 -11.95 -2.38
CA ARG A 153 -15.51 -11.55 -1.95
C ARG A 153 -16.00 -10.28 -2.61
N GLY A 154 -17.26 -10.25 -2.99
CA GLY A 154 -17.90 -9.08 -3.61
C GLY A 154 -19.41 -9.26 -3.82
N PRO A 155 -20.04 -8.38 -4.63
CA PRO A 155 -19.42 -7.24 -5.33
C PRO A 155 -19.16 -6.04 -4.40
N TRP A 156 -19.90 -5.89 -3.31
CA TRP A 156 -19.78 -4.74 -2.38
C TRP A 156 -18.60 -4.86 -1.40
N GLU A 157 -18.30 -3.75 -0.74
CA GLU A 157 -17.29 -3.71 0.32
C GLU A 157 -17.61 -4.66 1.48
N ASN A 158 -16.58 -5.31 1.99
CA ASN A 158 -16.71 -6.27 3.07
C ASN A 158 -15.44 -6.33 3.92
N TYR A 159 -15.63 -6.62 5.20
CA TYR A 159 -14.60 -6.62 6.24
C TYR A 159 -14.60 -7.95 7.00
N PRO A 160 -13.53 -8.29 7.75
CA PRO A 160 -13.39 -9.60 8.41
C PRO A 160 -14.60 -10.03 9.25
N ASP A 161 -15.26 -9.07 9.90
CA ASP A 161 -16.45 -9.24 10.74
C ASP A 161 -17.77 -8.83 10.04
N ARG A 162 -17.71 -8.35 8.79
CA ARG A 162 -18.86 -7.97 7.96
C ARG A 162 -18.69 -8.44 6.52
N ARG A 163 -18.72 -9.77 6.32
CA ARG A 163 -18.53 -10.40 4.99
C ARG A 163 -19.50 -11.52 4.64
N ALA A 164 -20.45 -11.85 5.52
CA ALA A 164 -21.35 -12.99 5.34
C ALA A 164 -22.24 -12.87 4.08
N SER A 165 -22.58 -11.64 3.68
CA SER A 165 -23.35 -11.38 2.45
C SER A 165 -22.49 -11.41 1.18
N ALA A 166 -21.18 -11.20 1.28
CA ALA A 166 -20.30 -11.10 0.12
C ALA A 166 -19.82 -12.51 -0.31
N MET A 167 -20.31 -12.98 -1.46
CA MET A 167 -19.96 -14.30 -2.00
C MET A 167 -18.56 -14.29 -2.62
N VAL A 168 -17.93 -15.45 -2.68
CA VAL A 168 -16.68 -15.62 -3.43
C VAL A 168 -17.03 -15.80 -4.90
N GLY A 169 -16.49 -14.92 -5.74
CA GLY A 169 -16.76 -14.90 -7.17
C GLY A 169 -15.76 -14.05 -7.93
N ARG A 170 -15.93 -14.00 -9.26
CA ARG A 170 -15.21 -13.08 -10.15
C ARG A 170 -16.07 -11.85 -10.36
N TYR A 171 -15.51 -10.68 -10.10
CA TYR A 171 -16.20 -9.40 -10.17
C TYR A 171 -15.37 -8.41 -10.97
N THR A 172 -16.06 -7.53 -11.69
CA THR A 172 -15.49 -6.44 -12.51
C THR A 172 -16.08 -5.12 -12.04
N SER A 173 -15.29 -4.05 -12.09
CA SER A 173 -15.70 -2.68 -11.77
C SER A 173 -14.60 -1.71 -12.23
N THR A 174 -14.67 -0.46 -11.81
CA THR A 174 -13.59 0.51 -11.95
C THR A 174 -13.04 0.93 -10.58
N VAL A 175 -11.82 1.50 -10.55
CA VAL A 175 -11.24 2.09 -9.33
C VAL A 175 -12.16 3.18 -8.78
N THR A 176 -12.74 4.01 -9.66
CA THR A 176 -13.69 5.06 -9.29
C THR A 176 -14.93 4.49 -8.60
N GLU A 177 -15.50 3.40 -9.11
CA GLU A 177 -16.68 2.74 -8.54
C GLU A 177 -16.42 2.06 -7.19
N GLN A 178 -15.15 1.83 -6.81
CA GLN A 178 -14.83 1.29 -5.48
C GLN A 178 -14.94 2.33 -4.35
N TYR A 179 -15.12 3.62 -4.70
CA TYR A 179 -15.36 4.66 -3.72
C TYR A 179 -16.73 4.50 -3.06
N VAL A 180 -16.79 4.59 -1.73
CA VAL A 180 -18.04 4.55 -0.97
C VAL A 180 -18.25 5.91 -0.29
N PRO A 181 -19.31 6.66 -0.64
CA PRO A 181 -19.50 8.04 -0.22
C PRO A 181 -20.08 8.15 1.20
N TYR A 182 -19.32 7.72 2.22
CA TYR A 182 -19.68 8.00 3.61
C TYR A 182 -19.65 9.50 3.90
N VAL A 183 -20.70 10.02 4.55
CA VAL A 183 -20.84 11.46 4.87
C VAL A 183 -19.64 11.99 5.65
N LEU A 184 -19.19 11.26 6.67
CA LEU A 184 -17.89 11.48 7.28
C LEU A 184 -16.89 10.51 6.62
N PRO A 185 -15.93 10.99 5.81
CA PRO A 185 -15.02 10.12 5.09
C PRO A 185 -14.22 9.22 6.05
N GLN A 186 -14.18 7.93 5.74
CA GLN A 186 -13.56 6.88 6.54
C GLN A 186 -13.04 5.74 5.63
N GLU A 187 -12.33 4.75 6.19
CA GLU A 187 -11.91 3.56 5.43
C GLU A 187 -13.13 2.88 4.80
N HIS A 188 -13.02 2.54 3.52
CA HIS A 188 -14.08 1.94 2.73
C HIS A 188 -13.53 1.12 1.56
N GLY A 189 -14.41 0.41 0.85
CA GLY A 189 -14.08 -0.26 -0.41
C GLY A 189 -13.30 -1.57 -0.25
N HIS A 190 -13.00 -1.99 0.99
CA HIS A 190 -12.23 -3.19 1.27
C HIS A 190 -12.91 -4.46 0.72
N LYS A 191 -12.11 -5.40 0.20
CA LYS A 191 -12.55 -6.73 -0.26
C LYS A 191 -11.72 -7.80 0.45
N THR A 192 -12.38 -8.71 1.17
CA THR A 192 -11.70 -9.83 1.84
C THR A 192 -11.56 -11.05 0.93
N ASP A 193 -10.68 -11.96 1.31
CA ASP A 193 -10.43 -13.25 0.63
C ASP A 193 -10.13 -13.12 -0.88
N VAL A 194 -9.52 -11.99 -1.29
CA VAL A 194 -9.05 -11.76 -2.68
C VAL A 194 -7.85 -12.66 -2.95
N ARG A 195 -7.94 -13.47 -4.00
CA ARG A 195 -6.88 -14.38 -4.42
C ARG A 195 -6.03 -13.78 -5.55
N TRP A 196 -6.68 -13.03 -6.43
CA TRP A 196 -6.03 -12.21 -7.44
C TRP A 196 -6.89 -10.99 -7.75
N LEU A 197 -6.23 -9.93 -8.20
CA LEU A 197 -6.84 -8.77 -8.83
C LEU A 197 -6.01 -8.37 -10.05
N THR A 198 -6.67 -7.75 -11.02
CA THR A 198 -6.06 -7.18 -12.22
C THR A 198 -6.48 -5.71 -12.29
N LEU A 199 -5.51 -4.87 -12.63
CA LEU A 199 -5.73 -3.47 -12.96
C LEU A 199 -5.24 -3.24 -14.39
N THR A 200 -6.09 -2.69 -15.26
CA THR A 200 -5.71 -2.42 -16.67
C THR A 200 -6.07 -0.99 -17.07
N ASP A 201 -5.37 -0.49 -18.08
CA ASP A 201 -5.68 0.73 -18.81
C ASP A 201 -6.57 0.40 -20.02
N ALA A 202 -7.89 0.57 -19.87
CA ALA A 202 -8.80 0.73 -21.00
C ALA A 202 -9.24 2.19 -20.99
N ASP A 203 -9.05 2.90 -22.11
CA ASP A 203 -9.19 4.36 -22.25
C ASP A 203 -10.26 5.02 -21.35
N LEU A 204 -9.82 6.02 -20.58
CA LEU A 204 -10.66 6.82 -19.69
C LEU A 204 -11.71 7.61 -20.49
N PHE A 205 -12.99 7.28 -20.34
CA PHE A 205 -14.08 8.17 -20.72
C PHE A 205 -15.13 8.34 -19.61
N ALA A 206 -15.12 9.55 -19.03
CA ALA A 206 -16.18 10.28 -18.31
C ALA A 206 -16.57 9.86 -16.88
N ALA A 207 -16.07 10.62 -15.89
CA ALA A 207 -16.76 10.87 -14.61
C ALA A 207 -16.61 12.33 -14.17
N LYS A 208 -17.69 12.92 -13.60
CA LYS A 208 -17.85 14.36 -13.30
C LYS A 208 -18.48 14.59 -11.90
N HIS A 209 -17.64 14.69 -10.86
CA HIS A 209 -17.83 15.32 -9.51
C HIS A 209 -17.66 14.33 -8.32
N THR A 210 -16.94 14.54 -7.20
CA THR A 210 -16.37 15.64 -6.38
C THR A 210 -17.37 16.50 -5.59
N ILE A 211 -17.44 16.40 -4.25
CA ILE A 211 -17.50 17.64 -3.45
C ILE A 211 -16.56 17.72 -2.23
N ASP A 212 -15.88 16.65 -1.77
CA ASP A 212 -14.90 16.82 -0.66
C ASP A 212 -13.56 16.09 -0.83
N LEU A 213 -13.30 15.52 -2.01
CA LEU A 213 -12.03 14.89 -2.32
C LEU A 213 -11.54 15.36 -3.68
N ALA A 214 -10.34 15.94 -3.72
CA ALA A 214 -9.63 16.18 -4.98
C ALA A 214 -9.20 14.82 -5.56
N PRO A 215 -9.67 14.42 -6.75
CA PRO A 215 -9.17 13.24 -7.42
C PRO A 215 -7.65 13.34 -7.51
N ARG A 216 -6.94 12.32 -7.04
CA ARG A 216 -5.49 12.25 -7.17
C ARG A 216 -5.16 11.70 -8.56
N ALA A 217 -4.02 12.11 -9.10
CA ALA A 217 -3.54 11.62 -10.39
C ALA A 217 -2.97 10.19 -10.30
N GLU A 218 -3.23 9.46 -9.22
CA GLU A 218 -2.66 8.15 -8.95
C GLU A 218 -3.69 7.20 -8.35
N VAL A 219 -3.55 5.91 -8.68
CA VAL A 219 -4.31 4.82 -8.06
C VAL A 219 -3.60 4.38 -6.79
N MET A 220 -4.31 4.43 -5.66
CA MET A 220 -3.81 4.00 -4.35
C MET A 220 -4.26 2.57 -4.08
N LEU A 221 -3.34 1.60 -4.16
CA LEU A 221 -3.64 0.19 -3.89
C LEU A 221 -3.15 -0.21 -2.50
N ASN A 222 -4.07 -0.62 -1.62
CA ASN A 222 -3.75 -1.23 -0.33
C ASN A 222 -3.90 -2.75 -0.42
N LEU A 223 -2.81 -3.48 -0.21
CA LEU A 223 -2.80 -4.94 -0.13
C LEU A 223 -2.57 -5.36 1.31
N ASP A 224 -3.62 -5.85 1.96
CA ASP A 224 -3.58 -6.25 3.36
C ASP A 224 -3.33 -7.74 3.51
N GLY A 225 -2.29 -8.11 4.25
CA GLY A 225 -2.15 -9.48 4.74
C GLY A 225 -3.15 -9.79 5.85
N THR A 226 -3.48 -8.78 6.65
CA THR A 226 -4.55 -8.84 7.65
C THR A 226 -5.12 -7.45 7.92
N HIS A 227 -6.41 -7.41 8.26
CA HIS A 227 -7.15 -6.19 8.53
C HIS A 227 -7.98 -6.40 9.80
N ARG A 228 -8.08 -5.39 10.65
CA ARG A 228 -8.94 -5.40 11.84
C ARG A 228 -10.42 -5.30 11.47
N GLY A 229 -11.28 -6.06 12.13
CA GLY A 229 -12.74 -5.90 11.99
C GLY A 229 -13.22 -4.48 12.31
N LEU A 230 -14.37 -4.11 11.79
CA LEU A 230 -14.98 -2.79 12.02
C LEU A 230 -15.56 -2.65 13.43
N GLY A 231 -16.12 -3.73 13.99
CA GLY A 231 -16.92 -3.68 15.20
C GLY A 231 -18.19 -2.83 15.04
N THR A 232 -18.81 -2.46 16.16
CA THR A 232 -19.97 -1.56 16.21
C THR A 232 -19.81 -0.50 17.30
N ALA A 233 -18.55 -0.14 17.61
CA ALA A 233 -18.24 0.61 18.82
C ALA A 233 -18.83 2.02 18.84
N SER A 234 -19.23 2.61 17.72
CA SER A 234 -19.96 3.89 17.69
C SER A 234 -21.14 3.88 18.68
N CYS A 235 -21.92 2.80 18.69
CA CYS A 235 -22.94 2.48 19.68
C CYS A 235 -23.06 0.95 19.83
N GLY A 236 -22.19 0.35 20.67
CA GLY A 236 -22.12 -1.10 20.82
C GLY A 236 -20.72 -1.59 21.20
N PRO A 237 -20.49 -2.91 21.12
CA PRO A 237 -19.19 -3.50 21.43
C PRO A 237 -18.11 -3.10 20.41
N ASN A 238 -16.88 -3.05 20.89
CA ASN A 238 -15.71 -2.99 20.02
C ASN A 238 -15.56 -4.31 19.23
N THR A 239 -14.69 -4.30 18.22
CA THR A 239 -14.29 -5.50 17.45
C THR A 239 -13.96 -6.66 18.39
N LEU A 240 -14.51 -7.85 18.12
CA LEU A 240 -14.22 -9.07 18.87
C LEU A 240 -12.75 -9.47 18.70
N ASP A 241 -12.15 -10.09 19.71
CA ASP A 241 -10.70 -10.42 19.70
C ASP A 241 -10.26 -11.26 18.50
N LYS A 242 -11.12 -12.17 18.00
CA LYS A 242 -10.84 -12.98 16.80
C LYS A 242 -10.70 -12.17 15.50
N TYR A 243 -11.12 -10.91 15.50
CA TYR A 243 -10.99 -9.96 14.39
C TYR A 243 -10.02 -8.81 14.72
N ARG A 244 -9.28 -8.90 15.84
CA ARG A 244 -8.23 -7.96 16.23
C ARG A 244 -6.86 -8.47 15.83
N LEU A 245 -5.91 -7.55 15.72
CA LEU A 245 -4.54 -7.85 15.33
C LEU A 245 -3.64 -7.89 16.58
N LEU A 246 -3.58 -9.06 17.22
CA LEU A 246 -2.94 -9.26 18.52
C LEU A 246 -1.56 -9.96 18.46
N GLU A 247 -1.15 -10.42 17.29
CA GLU A 247 0.12 -11.12 17.10
C GLU A 247 1.31 -10.15 17.03
N ARG A 248 2.53 -10.70 17.10
CA ARG A 248 3.77 -9.93 17.04
C ARG A 248 4.45 -9.96 15.68
N ILE A 249 4.19 -10.99 14.88
CA ILE A 249 4.83 -11.20 13.60
C ILE A 249 3.75 -11.60 12.62
N TYR A 250 3.56 -10.76 11.60
CA TYR A 250 2.64 -11.03 10.50
C TYR A 250 3.43 -11.38 9.26
N ARG A 251 2.95 -12.37 8.51
CA ARG A 251 3.56 -12.80 7.25
C ARG A 251 2.49 -12.90 6.17
N PHE A 252 2.78 -12.35 5.02
CA PHE A 252 1.92 -12.47 3.84
C PHE A 252 2.77 -12.33 2.58
N ALA A 253 2.28 -12.85 1.47
CA ALA A 253 2.97 -12.77 0.20
C ALA A 253 1.98 -12.52 -0.93
N PHE A 254 2.44 -11.88 -1.98
CA PHE A 254 1.72 -11.72 -3.24
C PHE A 254 2.70 -11.82 -4.40
N SER A 255 2.19 -12.11 -5.59
CA SER A 255 2.96 -12.10 -6.82
C SER A 255 2.41 -11.01 -7.74
N ILE A 256 3.31 -10.25 -8.35
CA ILE A 256 2.99 -9.25 -9.37
C ILE A 256 3.42 -9.81 -10.73
N ARG A 257 2.54 -9.67 -11.72
CA ARG A 257 2.88 -9.89 -13.12
C ARG A 257 2.38 -8.71 -13.94
N ALA A 258 3.15 -8.31 -14.95
CA ALA A 258 2.64 -7.46 -16.01
C ALA A 258 1.78 -8.34 -16.94
N ALA A 259 0.62 -7.82 -17.33
CA ALA A 259 -0.22 -8.42 -18.37
C ALA A 259 0.24 -7.93 -19.74
#